data_AF-A0A3B0TBM0-F1
#
_entry.id   AF-A0A3B0TBM0-F1
#
_cell.length_a   1.000
_cell.length_b   1.000
_cell.length_c   1.000
_cell.angle_alpha   90.00
_cell.angle_beta   90.00
_cell.angle_gamma   90.00
#
_symmetry.space_group_name_H-M   'P 1'
#
loop_
_entity.id
_entity.type
_entity.pdbx_description
1 polymer ?
#
loop_
_entity_poly.entity_id
_entity_poly.type
_entity_poly.pdbx_seq_one_letter_code
_entity_poly.pdbx_strand_id
1 'polypeptide(L)' 'MKAFFEAIQDLFVNVLFAPYDFFRFTSNWWVANTVSWILAIIGFIAFIYWMLQLKGYAASGEEDKSITSHTYL' A
#
# COMPACT_ATOMS: atom_id res chain seq x y z
N MET A 1 -22.57 -18.27 -19.04
CA MET A 1 -21.35 -17.43 -18.95
C MET A 1 -21.65 -15.93 -18.92
N LYS A 2 -22.53 -15.38 -19.76
CA LYS A 2 -22.86 -13.93 -19.78
C LYS A 2 -23.25 -13.34 -18.41
N ALA A 3 -24.20 -13.97 -17.71
CA ALA A 3 -24.66 -13.51 -16.39
C ALA A 3 -23.54 -13.40 -15.33
N PHE A 4 -22.52 -14.28 -15.40
CA PHE A 4 -21.38 -14.23 -14.48
C PHE A 4 -20.55 -12.96 -14.68
N PHE A 5 -20.25 -12.62 -15.94
CA PHE A 5 -19.52 -11.39 -16.26
C PHE A 5 -20.35 -10.13 -16.02
N GLU A 6 -21.67 -10.18 -16.18
CA GLU A 6 -22.57 -9.08 -15.83
C GLU A 6 -22.61 -8.84 -14.32
N ALA A 7 -22.61 -9.89 -13.50
CA ALA A 7 -22.53 -9.76 -12.05
C ALA A 7 -21.19 -9.14 -11.60
N ILE A 8 -20.08 -9.50 -12.25
CA ILE A 8 -18.78 -8.86 -11.99
C ILE A 8 -18.85 -7.38 -12.37
N GLN A 9 -19.36 -7.05 -13.56
CA GLN A 9 -19.50 -5.66 -14.00
C GLN A 9 -20.32 -4.84 -13.00
N ASP A 10 -21.46 -5.38 -12.56
CA ASP A 10 -22.37 -4.72 -11.62
C ASP A 10 -21.69 -4.45 -10.27
N LEU A 11 -20.98 -5.45 -9.73
CA LEU A 11 -20.20 -5.29 -8.49
C LEU A 11 -19.16 -4.18 -8.61
N PHE A 12 -18.39 -4.14 -9.70
CA PHE A 12 -17.33 -3.15 -9.83
C PHE A 12 -17.87 -1.76 -10.16
N VAL A 13 -18.78 -1.63 -11.13
CA VAL A 13 -19.25 -0.32 -11.60
C VAL A 13 -20.25 0.29 -10.63
N ASN A 14 -21.30 -0.45 -10.26
CA ASN A 14 -22.43 0.10 -9.52
C ASN A 14 -22.28 0.03 -7.99
N VAL A 15 -21.34 -0.79 -7.47
CA VAL A 15 -21.10 -0.92 -6.03
C VAL A 15 -19.72 -0.37 -5.65
N LEU A 16 -18.64 -1.01 -6.10
CA LEU A 16 -17.28 -0.66 -5.66
C LEU A 16 -16.81 0.69 -6.19
N PHE A 17 -17.17 1.05 -7.43
CA PHE A 17 -16.74 2.28 -8.08
C PHE A 17 -17.80 3.38 -8.09
N ALA A 18 -18.95 3.18 -7.47
CA ALA A 18 -19.98 4.22 -7.34
C ALA A 18 -19.44 5.56 -6.80
N PRO A 19 -18.51 5.60 -5.82
CA PRO A 19 -17.91 6.87 -5.38
C PRO A 19 -17.05 7.56 -6.45
N TYR A 20 -16.46 6.81 -7.38
CA TYR A 20 -15.61 7.38 -8.43
C TYR A 20 -16.41 8.10 -9.52
N ASP A 21 -17.68 7.76 -9.72
CA ASP A 21 -18.56 8.55 -10.59
C ASP A 21 -18.74 9.98 -10.05
N PHE A 22 -18.81 10.15 -8.72
CA PHE A 22 -18.83 11.48 -8.12
C PHE A 22 -17.50 12.22 -8.34
N PHE A 23 -16.36 11.55 -8.12
CA PHE A 23 -15.04 12.17 -8.32
C PHE A 23 -14.77 12.54 -9.78
N ARG A 24 -15.33 11.82 -10.76
CA ARG A 24 -15.11 12.09 -12.18
C ARG A 24 -15.50 13.50 -12.61
N PHE A 25 -16.56 14.06 -12.02
CA PHE A 25 -17.10 15.36 -12.42
C PHE A 25 -16.59 16.52 -11.55
N THR A 26 -15.69 16.26 -10.60
CA THR A 26 -15.13 17.31 -9.75
C THR A 26 -14.00 18.04 -10.47
N SER A 27 -14.01 19.37 -10.42
CA SER A 27 -12.92 20.20 -10.93
C SER A 27 -11.84 20.48 -9.87
N ASN A 28 -12.09 20.12 -8.61
CA ASN A 28 -11.13 20.32 -7.52
C ASN A 28 -10.09 19.19 -7.52
N TRP A 29 -8.85 19.55 -7.82
CA TRP A 29 -7.72 18.62 -7.87
C TRP A 29 -7.53 17.81 -6.58
N TRP A 30 -7.69 18.43 -5.41
CA TRP A 30 -7.54 17.74 -4.13
C TRP A 30 -8.60 16.66 -3.94
N VAL A 31 -9.85 17.00 -4.26
CA VAL A 31 -10.98 16.07 -4.14
C VAL A 31 -10.82 14.90 -5.11
N ALA A 32 -10.47 15.16 -6.37
CA ALA A 32 -10.23 14.13 -7.38
C ALA A 32 -9.13 13.13 -6.98
N ASN A 33 -8.14 13.56 -6.19
CA ASN A 33 -7.00 12.74 -5.78
C ASN A 33 -7.13 12.17 -4.35
N THR A 34 -8.28 12.33 -3.69
CA THR A 34 -8.44 11.96 -2.27
C THR A 34 -8.08 10.50 -1.99
N VAL A 35 -8.48 9.58 -2.87
CA VAL A 35 -8.16 8.14 -2.69
C VAL A 35 -6.66 7.88 -2.83
N SER A 36 -6.00 8.51 -3.80
CA SER A 36 -4.55 8.43 -3.97
C SER A 36 -3.82 8.94 -2.71
N TRP A 37 -4.29 10.06 -2.12
CA TRP A 37 -3.75 10.58 -0.88
C TRP A 37 -3.91 9.63 0.29
N ILE A 38 -5.09 9.01 0.44
CA ILE A 38 -5.34 8.01 1.50
C ILE A 38 -4.39 6.82 1.35
N LEU A 39 -4.26 6.27 0.13
CA LEU A 39 -3.36 5.14 -0.12
C LEU A 39 -1.89 5.50 0.14
N ALA A 40 -1.47 6.70 -0.28
CA ALA A 40 -0.11 7.18 -0.03
C ALA A 40 0.17 7.32 1.47
N ILE A 41 -0.79 7.86 2.25
CA ILE A 41 -0.66 7.99 3.71
C ILE A 41 -0.57 6.62 4.38
N ILE A 42 -1.44 5.67 4.01
CA ILE A 42 -1.40 4.31 4.55
C ILE A 42 -0.05 3.65 4.25
N GLY A 43 0.41 3.74 3.00
CA GLY A 43 1.72 3.20 2.60
C GLY A 43 2.88 3.84 3.36
N PHE A 44 2.82 5.16 3.58
CA PHE A 44 3.85 5.88 4.33
C PHE A 44 3.87 5.51 5.83
N ILE A 45 2.71 5.36 6.46
CA ILE A 45 2.60 4.88 7.85
C ILE A 45 3.15 3.47 7.97
N ALA A 46 2.78 2.57 7.05
CA ALA A 46 3.30 1.20 7.02
C ALA A 46 4.82 1.19 6.83
N PHE A 47 5.35 2.01 5.92
CA PHE A 47 6.79 2.16 5.71
C PHE A 47 7.51 2.63 6.98
N ILE A 48 7.03 3.69 7.65
CA ILE A 48 7.62 4.17 8.91
C ILE A 48 7.58 3.08 9.97
N TYR A 49 6.45 2.39 10.13
CA TYR A 49 6.30 1.30 11.10
C TYR A 49 7.38 0.24 10.88
N TRP A 50 7.56 -0.24 9.65
CA TRP A 50 8.56 -1.25 9.33
C TRP A 50 10.00 -0.77 9.54
N MET A 51 10.30 0.49 9.20
CA MET A 51 11.61 1.08 9.47
C MET A 51 11.91 1.13 10.97
N LEU A 52 10.90 1.43 11.81
CA LEU A 52 11.05 1.41 13.26
C LEU A 52 11.25 -0.02 13.81
N GLN A 53 10.53 -1.01 13.27
CA GLN A 53 10.74 -2.42 13.64
C GLN A 53 12.17 -2.86 13.33
N LEU A 54 12.67 -2.60 12.12
CA LEU A 54 14.05 -2.92 11.71
C LEU A 54 15.07 -2.26 12.63
N LYS A 55 14.87 -0.98 12.98
CA LYS A 55 15.74 -0.29 13.94
C LYS A 55 15.69 -0.95 15.32
N GLY A 56 14.52 -1.38 15.78
CA GLY A 56 14.36 -2.10 17.04
C GLY A 56 15.16 -3.39 17.08
N TYR A 57 15.06 -4.23 16.05
CA TYR A 57 15.84 -5.46 15.94
C TYR A 57 17.35 -5.20 15.81
N ALA A 58 17.76 -4.21 15.03
CA ALA A 58 19.17 -3.84 14.92
C ALA A 58 19.78 -3.39 16.27
N ALA A 59 18.94 -2.85 17.16
CA ALA A 59 19.32 -2.38 18.50
C ALA A 59 19.16 -3.44 19.61
N SER A 60 18.51 -4.58 19.36
CA SER A 60 18.26 -5.60 20.40
C SER A 60 19.52 -6.35 20.82
N GLY A 61 20.56 -6.34 19.99
CA GLY A 61 21.81 -7.07 20.24
C GLY A 61 21.69 -8.59 20.06
N GLU A 62 20.54 -9.09 19.61
CA GLU A 62 20.28 -10.51 19.37
C GLU A 62 20.82 -10.98 18.00
N GLU A 63 21.18 -10.05 17.13
CA GLU A 63 21.66 -10.34 15.78
C GLU A 63 23.15 -10.73 15.81
N ASP A 64 23.49 -11.95 15.36
CA ASP A 64 24.87 -12.38 15.20
C ASP A 64 25.52 -11.64 14.02
N LYS A 65 26.44 -10.73 14.34
CA LYS A 65 27.19 -9.92 13.37
C LYS A 65 28.61 -10.46 13.15
N SER A 66 28.88 -11.70 13.54
CA SER A 66 30.17 -12.34 13.26
C SER A 66 30.38 -12.46 11.75
N ILE A 67 31.52 -11.96 11.28
CA ILE A 67 31.89 -12.00 9.86
C ILE A 67 32.67 -13.29 9.62
N THR A 68 32.13 -14.18 8.79
CA THR A 68 32.85 -15.37 8.30
C THR A 68 33.74 -14.98 7.11
N SER A 69 34.79 -14.21 7.36
CA SER A 69 35.81 -13.94 6.34
C SER A 69 36.81 -15.08 6.31
N HIS A 70 36.96 -15.73 5.15
CA HIS A 70 38.08 -16.64 4.91
C HIS A 70 39.37 -15.82 4.71
N THR A 71 40.45 -16.23 5.37
CA THR A 71 41.79 -15.66 5.12
C THR A 71 42.25 -16.07 3.71
N TYR A 72 42.80 -15.11 2.95
CA TYR A 72 43.25 -15.28 1.55
C TYR A 72 44.54 -16.11 1.38
N LEU A 73 44.77 -17.13 2.22
CA LEU A 73 45.91 -18.04 2.07
C LEU A 73 45.51 -19.28 1.27
#